data_AF-A0A661AEL3-F1
#
_entry.id   AF-A0A661AEL3-F1
#
_cell.length_a   1.000
_cell.length_b   1.000
_cell.length_c   1.000
_cell.angle_alpha   90.00
_cell.angle_beta   90.00
_cell.angle_gamma   90.00
#
_symmetry.space_group_name_H-M   'P 1'
#
loop_
_entity.id
_entity.type
_entity.pdbx_description
1 polymer ?
#
loop_
_entity_poly.entity_id
_entity_poly.type
_entity_poly.pdbx_seq_one_letter_code
_entity_poly.pdbx_strand_id
1 'polypeptide(L)'
;MFIISFLFMMGITDMPFPYLWEMTDEQKNNAILRLSLPEKVSEEIKTVAKQIEHNWNTGNHTYALKLLSEHSEFNNAGYSIQWKSPIKSSILWGDDILISQEDSLYTVDLAYDPYSGHLFSVIANRN
;
A
#
# COMPACT_ATOMS: atom_id res chain seq x y z
N MET A 1 -33.75 15.46 -4.62
CA MET A 1 -34.34 14.10 -4.50
C MET A 1 -33.18 13.13 -4.43
N PHE A 2 -32.76 12.77 -3.22
CA PHE A 2 -31.61 11.91 -2.98
C PHE A 2 -32.08 10.46 -2.99
N ILE A 3 -31.77 9.72 -4.05
CA ILE A 3 -31.73 8.27 -3.98
C ILE A 3 -30.27 7.94 -3.65
N ILE A 4 -29.95 8.03 -2.36
CA ILE A 4 -28.76 7.36 -1.83
C ILE A 4 -29.14 5.88 -1.87
N SER A 5 -28.60 5.17 -2.86
CA SER A 5 -28.76 3.71 -3.00
C SER A 5 -28.14 3.03 -1.78
N PHE A 6 -28.99 2.82 -0.79
CA PHE A 6 -28.74 2.18 0.50
C PHE A 6 -28.46 0.66 0.39
N LEU A 7 -28.06 0.18 -0.79
CA LEU A 7 -27.96 -1.25 -1.11
C LEU A 7 -26.51 -1.80 -1.12
N PHE A 8 -25.49 -0.98 -0.84
CA PHE A 8 -24.08 -1.41 -0.85
C PHE A 8 -23.42 -1.49 0.54
N MET A 9 -24.18 -1.28 1.62
CA MET A 9 -23.63 -1.22 2.99
C MET A 9 -23.65 -2.55 3.78
N MET A 10 -24.12 -3.67 3.20
CA MET A 10 -24.19 -4.97 3.89
C MET A 10 -23.12 -6.00 3.46
N GLY A 11 -22.00 -5.56 2.88
CA GLY A 11 -20.93 -6.51 2.50
C GLY A 11 -19.49 -5.99 2.52
N ILE A 12 -19.26 -4.72 2.90
CA ILE A 12 -17.91 -4.10 2.86
C ILE A 12 -17.21 -4.14 4.23
N THR A 13 -17.93 -4.38 5.33
CA THR A 13 -17.36 -4.27 6.68
C THR A 13 -16.41 -5.39 7.09
N ASP A 14 -16.32 -6.48 6.33
CA ASP A 14 -15.48 -7.66 6.66
C ASP A 14 -14.38 -7.97 5.63
N MET A 15 -14.08 -7.03 4.71
CA MET A 15 -13.01 -7.25 3.72
C MET A 15 -11.63 -6.87 4.30
N PRO A 16 -10.64 -7.79 4.27
CA PRO A 16 -9.29 -7.45 4.70
C PRO A 16 -8.70 -6.41 3.75
N PHE A 17 -8.05 -5.41 4.34
CA PHE A 17 -7.32 -4.35 3.65
C PHE A 17 -8.17 -3.54 2.64
N PRO A 18 -9.23 -2.83 3.10
CA PRO A 18 -10.21 -2.18 2.22
C PRO A 18 -9.58 -1.23 1.19
N TYR A 19 -8.49 -0.54 1.55
CA TYR A 19 -7.77 0.36 0.65
C TYR A 19 -7.24 -0.32 -0.62
N LEU A 20 -6.81 -1.60 -0.54
CA LEU A 20 -6.30 -2.33 -1.71
C LEU A 20 -7.38 -2.55 -2.79
N TRP A 21 -8.63 -2.66 -2.37
CA TRP A 21 -9.78 -2.85 -3.26
C TRP A 21 -10.12 -1.56 -4.01
N GLU A 22 -9.94 -0.43 -3.34
CA GLU A 22 -10.29 0.91 -3.83
C GLU A 22 -9.20 1.55 -4.71
N MET A 23 -7.98 1.01 -4.72
CA MET A 23 -6.90 1.51 -5.56
C MET A 23 -7.25 1.53 -7.05
N THR A 24 -6.84 2.60 -7.73
CA THR A 24 -6.88 2.67 -9.19
C THR A 24 -5.93 1.65 -9.82
N ASP A 25 -6.12 1.32 -11.10
CA ASP A 25 -5.21 0.40 -11.80
C ASP A 25 -3.77 0.94 -11.84
N GLU A 26 -3.59 2.25 -11.97
CA GLU A 26 -2.29 2.91 -11.89
C GLU A 26 -1.64 2.70 -10.52
N GLN A 27 -2.39 2.92 -9.44
CA GLN A 27 -1.91 2.70 -8.08
C GLN A 27 -1.56 1.23 -7.84
N LYS A 28 -2.42 0.29 -8.25
CA LYS A 28 -2.16 -1.15 -8.13
C LYS A 28 -0.85 -1.56 -8.82
N ASN A 29 -0.68 -1.13 -10.07
CA ASN A 29 0.53 -1.40 -10.84
C ASN A 29 1.79 -0.79 -10.22
N ASN A 30 1.66 0.35 -9.53
CA ASN A 30 2.74 1.07 -8.88
C ASN A 30 3.04 0.56 -7.46
N ALA A 31 2.11 -0.16 -6.83
CA ALA A 31 2.24 -0.65 -5.46
C ALA A 31 3.01 -1.97 -5.38
N ILE A 32 3.87 -2.09 -4.37
CA ILE A 32 4.47 -3.34 -3.89
C ILE A 32 3.82 -3.64 -2.54
N LEU A 33 3.11 -4.76 -2.45
CA LEU A 33 2.43 -5.22 -1.25
C LEU A 33 3.35 -6.12 -0.42
N ARG A 34 3.32 -5.93 0.91
CA ARG A 34 3.91 -6.82 1.89
C ARG A 34 2.97 -7.03 3.07
N LEU A 35 2.74 -8.29 3.45
CA LEU A 35 1.86 -8.70 4.53
C LEU A 35 2.66 -8.95 5.82
N SER A 36 2.10 -8.52 6.94
CA SER A 36 2.66 -8.68 8.28
C SER A 36 1.73 -9.57 9.09
N LEU A 37 2.12 -10.83 9.28
CA LEU A 37 1.31 -11.83 9.98
C LEU A 37 1.64 -11.88 11.46
N PRO A 38 0.66 -12.15 12.34
CA PRO A 38 0.92 -12.45 13.74
C PRO A 38 1.86 -13.66 13.91
N GLU A 39 2.62 -13.71 15.01
CA GLU A 39 3.58 -14.81 15.27
C GLU A 39 2.92 -16.20 15.30
N LYS A 40 1.64 -16.28 15.66
CA LYS A 40 0.88 -17.52 15.84
C LYS A 40 -0.11 -17.76 14.69
N VAL A 41 0.39 -17.84 13.45
CA VAL A 41 -0.38 -18.31 12.29
C VAL A 41 0.16 -19.64 11.76
N SER A 42 -0.70 -20.45 11.14
CA SER A 42 -0.28 -21.72 10.54
C SER A 42 0.67 -21.52 9.35
N GLU A 43 1.49 -22.52 9.04
CA GLU A 43 2.37 -22.49 7.86
C GLU A 43 1.60 -22.41 6.53
N GLU A 44 0.37 -22.93 6.51
CA GLU A 44 -0.55 -22.80 5.38
C GLU A 44 -0.87 -21.34 5.11
N ILE A 45 -1.22 -20.56 6.15
CA ILE A 45 -1.51 -19.13 6.02
C ILE A 45 -0.27 -18.33 5.65
N LYS A 46 0.92 -18.70 6.15
CA LYS A 46 2.18 -18.08 5.70
C LYS A 46 2.43 -18.33 4.21
N THR A 47 2.06 -19.51 3.71
CA THR A 47 2.19 -19.85 2.30
C THR A 47 1.21 -19.04 1.45
N VAL A 48 -0.05 -18.94 1.88
CA VAL A 48 -1.08 -18.12 1.21
C VAL A 48 -0.66 -16.64 1.19
N ALA A 49 -0.11 -16.12 2.28
CA ALA A 49 0.38 -14.74 2.33
C ALA A 49 1.45 -14.46 1.26
N LYS A 50 2.43 -15.37 1.12
CA LYS A 50 3.45 -15.28 0.06
C LYS A 50 2.84 -15.35 -1.34
N GLN A 51 1.79 -16.14 -1.54
CA GLN A 51 1.06 -16.21 -2.81
C GLN A 51 0.33 -14.90 -3.10
N ILE A 52 -0.29 -14.28 -2.10
CA ILE A 52 -0.94 -12.97 -2.24
C ILE A 52 0.08 -11.91 -2.63
N GLU A 53 1.19 -11.80 -1.90
CA GLU A 53 2.29 -10.87 -2.21
C GLU A 53 2.82 -11.09 -3.63
N HIS A 54 3.08 -12.35 -4.01
CA HIS A 54 3.58 -12.66 -5.35
C HIS A 54 2.61 -12.24 -6.45
N ASN A 55 1.33 -12.59 -6.32
CA ASN A 55 0.32 -12.26 -7.33
C ASN A 55 0.07 -10.76 -7.42
N TRP A 56 0.05 -10.05 -6.29
CA TRP A 56 -0.04 -8.60 -6.28
C TRP A 56 1.14 -7.98 -7.01
N ASN A 57 2.36 -8.33 -6.60
CA ASN A 57 3.59 -7.68 -7.06
C ASN A 57 3.92 -7.99 -8.53
N THR A 58 3.32 -9.04 -9.11
CA THR A 58 3.43 -9.42 -10.52
C THR A 58 2.27 -8.93 -11.40
N GLY A 59 1.32 -8.16 -10.84
CA GLY A 59 0.24 -7.53 -11.59
C GLY A 59 -1.06 -8.34 -11.64
N ASN A 60 -1.11 -9.52 -11.01
CA ASN A 60 -2.32 -10.35 -10.90
C ASN A 60 -3.17 -9.93 -9.68
N HIS A 61 -3.57 -8.65 -9.66
CA HIS A 61 -4.25 -8.02 -8.52
C HIS A 61 -5.59 -8.70 -8.19
N THR A 62 -6.38 -9.06 -9.20
CA THR A 62 -7.68 -9.72 -9.01
C THR A 62 -7.54 -11.04 -8.25
N TYR A 63 -6.55 -11.85 -8.59
CA TYR A 63 -6.33 -13.12 -7.90
C TYR A 63 -5.77 -12.92 -6.49
N ALA A 64 -4.89 -11.94 -6.29
CA ALA A 64 -4.41 -11.58 -4.95
C ALA A 64 -5.55 -11.13 -4.02
N LEU A 65 -6.45 -10.27 -4.52
CA LEU A 65 -7.64 -9.82 -3.78
C LEU A 65 -8.61 -10.97 -3.50
N LYS A 66 -8.80 -11.88 -4.46
CA LYS A 66 -9.60 -13.09 -4.25
C LYS A 66 -9.05 -13.94 -3.09
N LEU A 67 -7.75 -14.24 -3.10
CA LEU A 67 -7.11 -15.00 -2.02
C LEU A 67 -7.25 -14.29 -0.67
N LEU A 68 -7.14 -12.95 -0.64
CA LEU A 68 -7.38 -12.19 0.58
C LEU A 68 -8.81 -12.38 1.11
N SER A 69 -9.82 -12.37 0.24
CA SER A 69 -11.22 -12.52 0.67
C SER A 69 -11.61 -13.95 1.10
N GLU A 70 -10.85 -14.97 0.67
CA GLU A 70 -11.15 -16.38 0.98
C GLU A 70 -10.59 -16.81 2.34
N HIS A 71 -9.76 -15.99 2.97
CA HIS A 71 -9.01 -16.32 4.18
C HIS A 71 -9.25 -15.27 5.29
N SER A 72 -10.11 -15.60 6.25
CA SER A 72 -10.50 -14.71 7.35
C SER A 72 -9.34 -14.38 8.31
N GLU A 73 -8.26 -15.16 8.27
CA GLU A 73 -7.03 -14.92 9.05
C GLU A 73 -6.37 -13.58 8.71
N PHE A 74 -6.62 -13.03 7.51
CA PHE A 74 -6.09 -11.72 7.11
C PHE A 74 -6.88 -10.54 7.67
N ASN A 75 -8.06 -10.75 8.27
CA ASN A 75 -8.84 -9.66 8.87
C ASN A 75 -8.13 -8.99 10.04
N ASN A 76 -7.21 -9.70 10.70
CA ASN A 76 -6.38 -9.20 11.80
C ASN A 76 -4.89 -9.08 11.44
N ALA A 77 -4.53 -9.28 10.17
CA ALA A 77 -3.16 -9.12 9.72
C ALA A 77 -2.84 -7.63 9.47
N GLY A 78 -1.56 -7.28 9.51
CA GLY A 78 -1.07 -5.99 9.03
C GLY A 78 -0.65 -6.07 7.56
N TYR A 79 -0.55 -4.92 6.90
CA TYR A 79 0.03 -4.82 5.57
C TYR A 79 0.76 -3.48 5.39
N SER A 80 1.69 -3.45 4.44
CA SER A 80 2.38 -2.24 4.02
C SER A 80 2.43 -2.17 2.50
N ILE A 81 2.46 -0.95 1.98
CA ILE A 81 2.61 -0.66 0.56
C ILE A 81 3.87 0.17 0.38
N GLN A 82 4.70 -0.24 -0.58
CA GLN A 82 5.82 0.56 -1.08
C GLN A 82 5.53 0.95 -2.52
N TRP A 83 5.83 2.19 -2.91
CA TRP A 83 5.57 2.67 -4.27
C TRP A 83 6.82 2.49 -5.15
N LYS A 84 6.66 1.87 -6.33
CA LYS A 84 7.73 1.76 -7.34
C LYS A 84 8.17 3.15 -7.83
N SER A 85 7.20 4.03 -8.02
CA SER A 85 7.34 5.45 -8.35
C SER A 85 6.61 6.28 -7.29
N PRO A 86 7.21 7.33 -6.71
CA PRO A 86 6.53 8.17 -5.73
C PRO A 86 5.23 8.77 -6.27
N ILE A 87 4.16 8.70 -5.48
CA ILE A 87 2.88 9.36 -5.79
C ILE A 87 2.91 10.74 -5.12
N LYS A 88 2.72 11.80 -5.90
CA LYS A 88 2.62 13.17 -5.37
C LYS A 88 1.25 13.37 -4.73
N SER A 89 1.20 13.70 -3.44
CA SER A 89 -0.05 14.11 -2.77
C SER A 89 -0.39 15.59 -2.95
N SER A 90 0.56 16.43 -3.37
CA SER A 90 0.35 17.86 -3.62
C SER A 90 1.09 18.36 -4.87
N ILE A 91 0.62 19.51 -5.35
CA ILE A 91 1.18 20.29 -6.45
C ILE A 91 2.31 21.22 -5.98
N LEU A 92 2.42 21.44 -4.66
CA LEU A 92 3.43 22.29 -4.04
C LEU A 92 4.70 21.51 -3.71
N TRP A 93 5.85 22.16 -3.89
CA TRP A 93 7.17 21.58 -3.60
C TRP A 93 7.37 21.46 -2.09
N GLY A 94 7.74 20.28 -1.60
CA GLY A 94 8.12 20.03 -0.20
C GLY A 94 7.04 19.46 0.72
N ASP A 95 5.80 19.30 0.24
CA ASP A 95 4.69 18.92 1.13
C ASP A 95 4.53 17.41 1.34
N ASP A 96 5.05 16.54 0.47
CA ASP A 96 4.27 15.32 0.21
C ASP A 96 5.06 14.12 -0.36
N ILE A 97 6.05 13.62 0.38
CA ILE A 97 6.59 12.27 0.12
C ILE A 97 6.12 11.33 1.22
N LEU A 98 4.97 10.68 0.98
CA LEU A 98 4.48 9.55 1.78
C LEU A 98 5.27 8.29 1.40
N ILE A 99 6.12 7.80 2.32
CA ILE A 99 6.91 6.58 2.13
C ILE A 99 6.15 5.33 2.62
N SER A 100 5.31 5.45 3.65
CA SER A 100 4.42 4.39 4.16
C SER A 100 3.20 5.01 4.89
N GLN A 101 2.17 4.22 5.22
CA GLN A 101 1.03 4.70 6.04
C GLN A 101 1.42 5.02 7.50
N GLU A 102 2.60 4.56 7.94
CA GLU A 102 3.05 4.65 9.33
C GLU A 102 4.20 5.66 9.52
N ASP A 103 4.88 6.08 8.43
CA ASP A 103 6.06 6.95 8.49
C ASP A 103 5.83 8.27 7.75
N SER A 104 6.01 9.38 8.48
CA SER A 104 6.12 10.73 7.91
C SER A 104 7.56 11.24 8.04
N LEU A 105 8.16 11.67 6.92
CA LEU A 105 9.48 12.32 6.92
C LEU A 105 9.30 13.83 6.91
N TYR A 106 9.94 14.52 7.87
CA TYR A 106 9.73 15.96 8.09
C TYR A 106 10.80 16.86 7.48
N THR A 107 11.89 16.34 6.91
CA THR A 107 12.92 17.18 6.30
C THR A 107 13.58 16.46 5.13
N VAL A 108 13.42 17.03 3.94
CA VAL A 108 14.18 16.69 2.74
C VAL A 108 14.97 17.95 2.38
N ASP A 109 16.28 17.93 2.61
CA ASP A 109 17.15 18.93 1.97
C ASP A 109 17.59 18.36 0.63
N LEU A 110 17.37 19.13 -0.43
CA LEU A 110 17.62 18.71 -1.80
C LEU A 110 18.84 19.47 -2.34
N ALA A 111 19.91 18.73 -2.63
CA ALA A 111 21.08 19.27 -3.30
C ALA A 111 21.13 18.73 -4.73
N TYR A 112 21.09 19.65 -5.70
CA TYR A 112 21.31 19.31 -7.11
C TYR A 112 22.78 19.56 -7.46
N ASP A 113 23.48 18.52 -7.92
CA ASP A 113 24.82 18.68 -8.50
C ASP A 113 24.69 18.88 -10.02
N PRO A 114 24.99 20.08 -10.56
CA PRO A 114 24.89 20.34 -11.99
C PRO A 114 25.95 19.60 -12.82
N TYR A 115 27.02 19.09 -12.20
CA TYR A 115 28.06 18.35 -12.92
C TYR A 115 27.72 16.87 -13.10
N SER A 116 27.19 16.22 -12.06
CA SER A 116 26.75 14.83 -12.16
C SER A 116 25.32 14.68 -12.68
N GLY A 117 24.52 15.76 -12.68
CA GLY A 117 23.10 15.73 -13.03
C GLY A 117 22.23 14.96 -12.05
N HIS A 118 22.76 14.64 -10.85
CA HIS A 118 22.06 13.87 -9.84
C HIS A 118 21.40 14.79 -8.82
N LEU A 119 20.22 14.39 -8.36
CA LEU A 119 19.52 15.00 -7.25
C LEU A 119 19.79 14.17 -6.00
N PHE A 120 20.38 14.79 -4.99
CA PHE A 120 20.62 14.17 -3.69
C PHE A 120 19.55 14.63 -2.72
N SER A 121 18.96 13.69 -1.98
CA SER A 121 18.09 13.98 -0.85
C SER A 121 18.79 13.54 0.44
N VAL A 122 18.89 14.46 1.41
CA VAL A 122 19.26 14.11 2.78
C VAL A 122 17.98 13.88 3.55
N ILE A 123 17.83 12.66 4.07
CA ILE A 123 16.70 12.26 4.89
C ILE A 123 17.17 12.26 6.35
N ALA A 124 16.62 13.15 7.17
CA ALA A 124 16.85 13.16 8.60
C ALA A 124 15.58 12.69 9.33
N ASN A 125 15.71 11.65 10.14
CA ASN A 125 14.70 11.27 11.12
C ASN A 125 14.95 12.10 12.39
N ARG A 126 13.97 12.90 12.83
CA ARG A 126 14.01 13.52 14.16
C ARG A 126 13.40 12.54 15.16
N ASN A 127 14.26 11.84 15.90
CA ASN A 127 13.86 11.20 17.16
C ASN A 127 13.35 12.24 18.16
#